data_AF-A0A8D1WA22-F1
#
_entry.id   AF-A0A8D1WA22-F1
#
_cell.length_a   1.000
_cell.length_b   1.000
_cell.length_c   1.000
_cell.angle_alpha   90.00
_cell.angle_beta   90.00
_cell.angle_gamma   90.00
#
_symmetry.space_group_name_H-M   'P 1'
#
loop_
_entity.id
_entity.type
_entity.pdbx_description
1 polymer ?
#
loop_
_entity_poly.entity_id
_entity_poly.type
_entity_poly.pdbx_seq_one_letter_code
_entity_poly.pdbx_strand_id
1 'polypeptide(L)'
;MALASGPARRALARPGRLGLGGCGAPRRGAYEWGVRSTRKPEPPPLDRVYEIPGLEPITYAGKMHFMPGLARPVFPPWDPGWTHPKFRRLPPLHEHPLYKDQACYVFHQRCRLLEGVKQALWLTKTQLIEGLPEKVLRLADDPRNHIENQDERVLNAISHARLWHSTEDIPKRETYCPVIVDSLIQLCKSQILKHPSLARRICAQNNTLSATWNRESILLQVHGSSGARLNAKDPLPPVASQEEVEATKNHVLETFYPISPTMGLQECNVYDVNDDTGFQEGYPYPCPHTLYFLESANLRPRRFQPDQLRAKMILFAFGSALAQARLLYGSDS
;
A
#
# COMPACT_ATOMS: atom_id res chain seq x y z
N MET A 1 22.26 -18.85 -62.66
CA MET A 1 21.14 -19.75 -62.96
C MET A 1 20.24 -19.81 -61.74
N ALA A 2 19.00 -19.36 -61.89
CA ALA A 2 17.95 -19.51 -60.90
C ALA A 2 17.65 -20.99 -60.67
N LEU A 3 17.16 -21.35 -59.48
CA LEU A 3 15.93 -22.12 -59.32
C LEU A 3 15.47 -22.02 -57.85
N ALA A 4 14.18 -21.71 -57.71
CA ALA A 4 13.48 -21.45 -56.46
C ALA A 4 12.83 -22.73 -55.90
N SER A 5 12.65 -22.78 -54.57
CA SER A 5 11.64 -23.60 -53.88
C SER A 5 11.57 -23.09 -52.43
N GLY A 6 10.53 -22.44 -51.91
CA GLY A 6 9.12 -22.81 -51.85
C GLY A 6 8.78 -23.13 -50.36
N PRO A 7 7.78 -22.49 -49.71
CA PRO A 7 7.59 -22.63 -48.26
C PRO A 7 6.72 -23.85 -47.92
N ALA A 8 7.17 -24.66 -46.95
CA ALA A 8 6.41 -25.80 -46.45
C ALA A 8 5.26 -25.33 -45.53
N ARG A 9 4.06 -25.20 -46.11
CA ARG A 9 2.79 -25.16 -45.36
C ARG A 9 2.56 -26.53 -44.70
N ARG A 10 2.71 -26.63 -43.38
CA ARG A 10 2.17 -27.76 -42.62
C ARG A 10 0.65 -27.64 -42.57
N ALA A 11 -0.02 -28.53 -43.30
CA ALA A 11 -1.46 -28.72 -43.23
C ALA A 11 -1.88 -29.15 -41.82
N LEU A 12 -2.85 -28.42 -41.25
CA LEU A 12 -3.58 -28.85 -40.06
C LEU A 12 -4.39 -30.10 -40.43
N ALA A 13 -4.00 -31.25 -39.87
CA ALA A 13 -4.80 -32.46 -39.92
C ALA A 13 -6.13 -32.19 -39.20
N ARG A 14 -7.25 -32.33 -39.93
CA ARG A 14 -8.59 -32.36 -39.34
C ARG A 14 -8.66 -33.50 -38.31
N PRO A 15 -9.24 -33.30 -37.12
CA PRO A 15 -9.50 -34.42 -36.23
C PRO A 15 -10.64 -35.24 -36.84
N GLY A 16 -10.37 -36.53 -37.04
CA GLY A 16 -11.38 -37.51 -37.43
C GLY A 16 -12.51 -37.56 -36.40
N ARG A 17 -13.75 -37.58 -36.90
CA ARG A 17 -14.94 -37.97 -36.15
C ARG A 17 -14.73 -39.39 -35.63
N LEU A 18 -14.47 -39.53 -34.33
CA LEU A 18 -14.63 -40.78 -33.60
C LEU A 18 -15.93 -40.69 -32.77
N GLY A 19 -16.68 -41.78 -32.83
CA GLY A 19 -18.10 -41.86 -32.54
C GLY A 19 -18.51 -41.57 -31.09
N LEU A 20 -19.77 -41.17 -30.98
CA LEU A 20 -20.53 -41.04 -29.74
C LEU A 20 -20.67 -42.40 -29.04
N GLY A 21 -19.94 -42.58 -27.96
CA GLY A 21 -20.26 -43.54 -26.89
C GLY A 21 -20.50 -42.74 -25.61
N GLY A 22 -21.67 -42.92 -24.99
CA GLY A 22 -22.17 -42.12 -23.88
C GLY A 22 -21.31 -42.24 -22.62
N CYS A 23 -20.32 -41.35 -22.51
CA CYS A 23 -19.76 -40.89 -21.25
C CYS A 23 -19.69 -39.38 -21.39
N GLY A 24 -20.52 -38.64 -20.64
CA GLY A 24 -20.45 -37.19 -20.62
C GLY A 24 -19.02 -36.78 -20.29
N ALA A 25 -18.29 -36.23 -21.26
CA ALA A 25 -17.01 -35.62 -20.99
C ALA A 25 -17.27 -34.55 -19.92
N PRO A 26 -16.64 -34.63 -18.73
CA PRO A 26 -16.82 -33.59 -17.75
C PRO A 26 -16.36 -32.31 -18.42
N ARG A 27 -17.24 -31.31 -18.52
CA ARG A 27 -16.82 -29.93 -18.78
C ARG A 27 -15.68 -29.70 -17.79
N ARG A 28 -14.46 -29.52 -18.28
CA ARG A 28 -13.34 -29.20 -17.38
C ARG A 28 -13.78 -27.95 -16.65
N GLY A 29 -14.13 -28.10 -15.38
CA GLY A 29 -14.27 -26.96 -14.48
C GLY A 29 -12.99 -26.15 -14.54
N ALA A 30 -13.07 -24.87 -14.18
CA ALA A 30 -11.86 -24.07 -14.02
C ALA A 30 -10.85 -24.84 -13.14
N TYR A 31 -9.56 -24.70 -13.45
CA TYR A 31 -8.51 -25.36 -12.70
C TYR A 31 -8.50 -24.86 -11.25
N GLU A 32 -8.69 -25.75 -10.28
CA GLU A 32 -8.57 -25.42 -8.86
C GLU A 32 -7.10 -25.52 -8.40
N TRP A 33 -6.67 -24.55 -7.61
CA TRP A 33 -5.37 -24.59 -6.95
C TRP A 33 -5.38 -25.51 -5.72
N GLY A 34 -4.22 -26.07 -5.39
CA GLY A 34 -4.03 -26.94 -4.23
C GLY A 34 -4.33 -28.41 -4.56
N VAL A 35 -3.26 -29.16 -4.84
CA VAL A 35 -3.34 -30.61 -5.06
C VAL A 35 -3.87 -31.33 -3.82
N ARG A 36 -4.66 -32.39 -4.02
CA ARG A 36 -5.34 -33.10 -2.93
C ARG A 36 -4.38 -33.61 -1.85
N SER A 37 -3.17 -34.04 -2.23
CA SER A 37 -2.15 -34.53 -1.31
C SER A 37 -1.58 -33.47 -0.37
N THR A 38 -1.71 -32.18 -0.69
CA THR A 38 -1.27 -31.09 0.21
C THR A 38 -2.42 -30.48 1.01
N ARG A 39 -3.68 -30.87 0.73
CA ARG A 39 -4.83 -30.48 1.54
C ARG A 39 -4.86 -31.33 2.82
N LYS A 40 -5.55 -30.85 3.85
CA LYS A 40 -5.81 -31.66 5.05
C LYS A 40 -6.47 -32.97 4.61
N PRO A 41 -5.97 -34.14 5.05
CA PRO A 41 -6.59 -35.41 4.68
C PRO A 41 -8.02 -35.44 5.19
N GLU A 42 -8.86 -36.15 4.47
CA GLU A 42 -10.22 -36.42 4.92
C GLU A 42 -10.16 -37.12 6.29
N PRO A 43 -10.97 -36.71 7.28
CA PRO A 43 -11.03 -37.43 8.53
C PRO A 43 -11.41 -38.90 8.27
N PRO A 44 -10.94 -39.85 9.08
CA PRO A 44 -11.33 -41.24 8.92
C PRO A 44 -12.86 -41.35 9.04
N PRO A 45 -13.50 -42.26 8.28
CA PRO A 45 -14.93 -42.46 8.35
C PRO A 45 -15.36 -42.81 9.78
N LEU A 46 -16.57 -42.39 10.14
CA LEU A 46 -17.15 -42.74 11.44
C LEU A 46 -17.41 -44.24 11.52
N ASP A 47 -17.30 -44.81 12.72
CA ASP A 47 -17.66 -46.20 12.95
C ASP A 47 -19.17 -46.38 12.76
N ARG A 48 -19.58 -47.44 12.06
CA ARG A 48 -21.00 -47.69 11.73
C ARG A 48 -21.92 -47.82 12.95
N VAL A 49 -21.36 -48.05 14.14
CA VAL A 49 -22.14 -48.10 15.40
C VAL A 49 -22.88 -46.78 15.65
N TYR A 50 -22.34 -45.65 15.21
CA TYR A 50 -23.00 -44.34 15.31
C TYR A 50 -24.23 -44.19 14.40
N GLU A 51 -24.44 -45.09 13.43
CA GLU A 51 -25.61 -45.07 12.54
C GLU A 51 -26.83 -45.77 13.17
N ILE A 52 -26.64 -46.53 14.26
CA ILE A 52 -27.71 -47.29 14.92
C ILE A 52 -28.35 -46.40 16.01
N PRO A 53 -29.61 -45.95 15.83
CA PRO A 53 -30.26 -45.08 16.81
C PRO A 53 -30.52 -45.83 18.12
N GLY A 54 -30.21 -45.18 19.25
CA GLY A 54 -30.47 -45.73 20.59
C GLY A 54 -29.44 -46.74 21.10
N LEU A 55 -28.38 -47.03 20.34
CA LEU A 55 -27.27 -47.88 20.79
C LEU A 55 -26.09 -47.01 21.26
N GLU A 56 -25.67 -47.17 22.51
CA GLU A 56 -24.49 -46.48 23.03
C GLU A 56 -23.18 -47.15 22.54
N PRO A 57 -22.30 -46.44 21.82
CA PRO A 57 -21.07 -47.00 21.31
C PRO A 57 -20.03 -47.19 22.44
N ILE A 58 -19.42 -48.38 22.50
CA ILE A 58 -18.30 -48.66 23.41
C ILE A 58 -17.01 -48.08 22.79
N THR A 59 -16.49 -47.01 23.40
CA THR A 59 -15.31 -46.27 22.92
C THR A 59 -14.15 -46.34 23.91
N TYR A 60 -12.96 -45.89 23.49
CA TYR A 60 -11.79 -45.78 24.38
C TYR A 60 -11.73 -44.46 25.19
N ALA A 61 -12.78 -43.62 25.20
CA ALA A 61 -12.75 -42.30 25.85
C ALA A 61 -12.30 -42.33 27.31
N GLY A 62 -12.84 -43.26 28.12
CA GLY A 62 -12.50 -43.39 29.54
C GLY A 62 -11.08 -43.89 29.82
N LYS A 63 -10.37 -44.40 28.81
CA LYS A 63 -9.00 -44.91 28.95
C LYS A 63 -7.94 -43.83 28.74
N MET A 64 -8.32 -42.63 28.28
CA MET A 64 -7.41 -41.48 28.04
C MET A 64 -6.27 -41.71 27.04
N HIS A 65 -6.25 -42.86 26.34
CA HIS A 65 -5.31 -43.14 25.26
C HIS A 65 -6.01 -43.92 24.13
N PHE A 66 -5.47 -43.81 22.92
CA PHE A 66 -5.97 -44.54 21.76
C PHE A 66 -5.84 -46.05 21.97
N MET A 67 -6.86 -46.81 21.53
CA MET A 67 -6.86 -48.27 21.56
C MET A 67 -7.42 -48.86 20.25
N PRO A 68 -6.59 -49.60 19.49
CA PRO A 68 -7.10 -50.44 18.41
C PRO A 68 -8.14 -51.44 18.94
N GLY A 69 -9.24 -51.61 18.21
CA GLY A 69 -10.31 -52.57 18.56
C GLY A 69 -11.48 -51.99 19.35
N LEU A 70 -11.44 -50.71 19.74
CA LEU A 70 -12.59 -49.97 20.26
C LEU A 70 -13.00 -48.86 19.28
N ALA A 71 -14.28 -48.49 19.29
CA ALA A 71 -14.77 -47.40 18.44
C ALA A 71 -14.13 -46.06 18.83
N ARG A 72 -13.93 -45.18 17.85
CA ARG A 72 -13.37 -43.84 18.07
C ARG A 72 -14.42 -42.94 18.73
N PRO A 73 -14.11 -42.30 19.88
CA PRO A 73 -15.02 -41.36 20.50
C PRO A 73 -15.13 -40.04 19.73
N VAL A 74 -16.32 -39.43 19.76
CA VAL A 74 -16.56 -38.06 19.29
C VAL A 74 -16.56 -37.13 20.49
N PHE A 75 -15.53 -36.29 20.61
CA PHE A 75 -15.43 -35.33 21.70
C PHE A 75 -16.21 -34.04 21.37
N PRO A 76 -16.88 -33.42 22.35
CA PRO A 76 -17.46 -32.10 22.17
C PRO A 76 -16.36 -31.06 21.91
N PRO A 77 -16.70 -29.90 21.32
CA PRO A 77 -15.75 -28.81 21.18
C PRO A 77 -15.26 -28.35 22.56
N TRP A 78 -13.94 -28.34 22.75
CA TRP A 78 -13.32 -27.84 23.97
C TRP A 78 -12.98 -26.36 23.85
N ASP A 79 -13.37 -25.59 24.86
CA ASP A 79 -13.00 -24.18 25.04
C ASP A 79 -12.27 -24.03 26.39
N PRO A 80 -11.09 -23.39 26.44
CA PRO A 80 -10.44 -23.04 27.69
C PRO A 80 -11.31 -22.28 28.69
N GLY A 81 -12.26 -21.45 28.24
CA GLY A 81 -13.07 -20.59 29.12
C GLY A 81 -12.31 -19.38 29.70
N TRP A 82 -11.04 -19.19 29.34
CA TRP A 82 -10.20 -18.06 29.73
C TRP A 82 -9.29 -17.63 28.57
N THR A 83 -8.88 -16.37 28.56
CA THR A 83 -8.09 -15.79 27.46
C THR A 83 -6.59 -15.89 27.71
N HIS A 84 -5.87 -16.61 26.84
CA HIS A 84 -4.40 -16.61 26.83
C HIS A 84 -3.85 -15.79 25.65
N PRO A 85 -2.99 -14.77 25.85
CA PRO A 85 -2.49 -13.92 24.77
C PRO A 85 -1.84 -14.68 23.60
N LYS A 86 -1.04 -15.72 23.88
CA LYS A 86 -0.36 -16.51 22.84
C LYS A 86 -1.26 -17.51 22.10
N PHE A 87 -2.40 -17.90 22.68
CA PHE A 87 -3.27 -18.94 22.12
C PHE A 87 -4.66 -18.40 21.76
N ARG A 88 -4.80 -17.07 21.70
CA ARG A 88 -6.04 -16.41 21.37
C ARG A 88 -6.43 -16.75 19.93
N ARG A 89 -7.64 -17.29 19.77
CA ARG A 89 -8.30 -17.40 18.47
C ARG A 89 -9.08 -16.12 18.24
N LEU A 90 -8.88 -15.49 17.09
CA LEU A 90 -9.67 -14.32 16.71
C LEU A 90 -11.07 -14.77 16.27
N PRO A 91 -12.12 -13.98 16.55
CA PRO A 91 -13.45 -14.27 16.04
C PRO A 91 -13.45 -14.23 14.50
N PRO A 92 -14.44 -14.86 13.86
CA PRO A 92 -14.71 -14.69 12.44
C PRO A 92 -14.79 -13.21 12.05
N LEU A 93 -14.43 -12.89 10.79
CA LEU A 93 -14.35 -11.49 10.32
C LEU A 93 -15.66 -10.72 10.45
N HIS A 94 -16.80 -11.38 10.22
CA HIS A 94 -18.13 -10.76 10.25
C HIS A 94 -18.62 -10.46 11.68
N GLU A 95 -18.03 -11.10 12.70
CA GLU A 95 -18.33 -10.81 14.11
C GLU A 95 -17.45 -9.67 14.65
N HIS A 96 -16.53 -9.15 13.85
CA HIS A 96 -15.64 -8.08 14.27
C HIS A 96 -16.42 -6.76 14.44
N PRO A 97 -16.24 -5.99 15.54
CA PRO A 97 -17.03 -4.78 15.80
C PRO A 97 -16.93 -3.69 14.71
N LEU A 98 -15.78 -3.62 14.04
CA LEU A 98 -15.52 -2.67 12.95
C LEU A 98 -15.83 -3.24 11.56
N TYR A 99 -16.53 -4.37 11.48
CA TYR A 99 -16.95 -4.95 10.21
C TYR A 99 -18.04 -4.10 9.57
N LYS A 100 -17.92 -3.87 8.26
CA LYS A 100 -18.87 -3.12 7.43
C LYS A 100 -19.07 -3.87 6.11
N ASP A 101 -20.30 -3.86 5.62
CA ASP A 101 -20.65 -4.52 4.35
C ASP A 101 -20.04 -3.80 3.13
N GLN A 102 -19.99 -2.47 3.18
CA GLN A 102 -19.32 -1.67 2.14
C GLN A 102 -17.81 -1.79 2.30
N ALA A 103 -17.12 -2.29 1.28
CA ALA A 103 -15.67 -2.36 1.25
C ALA A 103 -15.02 -0.97 1.21
N CYS A 104 -13.92 -0.82 1.95
CA CYS A 104 -13.03 0.33 1.88
C CYS A 104 -11.74 -0.06 1.15
N TYR A 105 -11.29 0.78 0.21
CA TYR A 105 -10.02 0.57 -0.48
C TYR A 105 -8.94 1.42 0.18
N VAL A 106 -8.03 0.74 0.88
CA VAL A 106 -6.96 1.36 1.64
C VAL A 106 -5.69 1.45 0.79
N PHE A 107 -5.18 2.66 0.62
CA PHE A 107 -3.86 2.94 0.09
C PHE A 107 -2.85 3.08 1.23
N HIS A 108 -1.88 2.17 1.28
CA HIS A 108 -0.78 2.21 2.24
C HIS A 108 0.59 2.26 1.53
N GLN A 109 1.65 2.47 2.31
CA GLN A 109 3.01 2.69 1.81
C GLN A 109 3.59 1.57 0.91
N ARG A 110 2.97 0.38 0.87
CA ARG A 110 3.38 -0.76 0.04
C ARG A 110 2.46 -1.01 -1.15
N CYS A 111 1.32 -0.32 -1.25
CA CYS A 111 0.44 -0.38 -2.42
C CYS A 111 1.19 0.12 -3.65
N ARG A 112 1.11 -0.62 -4.75
CA ARG A 112 1.77 -0.29 -6.01
C ARG A 112 0.70 -0.12 -7.07
N LEU A 113 0.42 1.13 -7.43
CA LEU A 113 -0.54 1.45 -8.47
C LEU A 113 -0.05 0.96 -9.84
N LEU A 114 -0.99 0.52 -10.67
CA LEU A 114 -0.68 -0.05 -11.98
C LEU A 114 -0.39 1.06 -13.00
N GLU A 115 -1.33 2.01 -13.13
CA GLU A 115 -1.25 3.15 -14.05
C GLU A 115 -0.53 4.37 -13.43
N GLY A 116 0.06 4.19 -12.24
CA GLY A 116 0.88 5.18 -11.56
C GLY A 116 0.18 6.52 -11.40
N VAL A 117 0.74 7.58 -11.99
CA VAL A 117 0.27 8.97 -11.76
C VAL A 117 -1.16 9.15 -12.25
N LYS A 118 -1.53 8.63 -13.42
CA LYS A 118 -2.89 8.77 -13.98
C LYS A 118 -3.97 8.26 -13.01
N GLN A 119 -3.71 7.10 -12.40
CA GLN A 119 -4.59 6.51 -11.39
C GLN A 119 -4.69 7.38 -10.14
N ALA A 120 -3.57 7.93 -9.65
CA ALA A 120 -3.57 8.82 -8.49
C ALA A 120 -4.33 10.13 -8.77
N LEU A 121 -4.18 10.71 -9.97
CA LEU A 121 -4.91 11.93 -10.37
C LEU A 121 -6.43 11.70 -10.37
N TRP A 122 -6.87 10.54 -10.87
CA TRP A 122 -8.29 10.17 -10.87
C TRP A 122 -8.84 9.98 -9.44
N LEU A 123 -8.10 9.27 -8.59
CA LEU A 123 -8.50 9.00 -7.20
C LEU A 123 -8.59 10.27 -6.34
N THR A 124 -7.68 11.22 -6.59
CA THR A 124 -7.58 12.49 -5.83
C THR A 124 -8.34 13.65 -6.48
N LYS A 125 -8.89 13.44 -7.68
CA LYS A 125 -9.57 14.47 -8.48
C LYS A 125 -8.70 15.73 -8.64
N THR A 126 -7.45 15.54 -9.07
CA THR A 126 -6.48 16.64 -9.24
C THR A 126 -5.92 16.70 -10.65
N GLN A 127 -5.47 17.89 -11.05
CA GLN A 127 -4.87 18.15 -12.36
C GLN A 127 -3.34 18.11 -12.25
N LEU A 128 -2.68 17.47 -13.22
CA LEU A 128 -1.23 17.50 -13.33
C LEU A 128 -0.78 18.75 -14.09
N ILE A 129 0.19 19.46 -13.53
CA ILE A 129 0.90 20.55 -14.18
C ILE A 129 2.37 20.13 -14.29
N GLU A 130 2.95 20.26 -15.48
CA GLU A 130 4.35 19.96 -15.70
C GLU A 130 5.24 21.09 -15.17
N GLY A 131 6.33 20.72 -14.49
CA GLY A 131 7.27 21.67 -13.89
C GLY A 131 6.89 22.11 -12.46
N LEU A 132 7.69 23.02 -11.92
CA LEU A 132 7.46 23.63 -10.60
C LEU A 132 6.84 25.03 -10.77
N PRO A 133 6.08 25.52 -9.78
CA PRO A 133 5.54 26.87 -9.83
C PRO A 133 6.63 27.94 -9.90
N GLU A 134 6.41 29.00 -10.65
CA GLU A 134 7.39 30.10 -10.82
C GLU A 134 7.83 30.71 -9.49
N LYS A 135 6.92 30.82 -8.51
CA LYS A 135 7.24 31.32 -7.17
C LYS A 135 8.35 30.51 -6.50
N VAL A 136 8.40 29.19 -6.74
CA VAL A 136 9.43 28.29 -6.20
C VAL A 136 10.74 28.45 -6.96
N LEU A 137 10.68 28.54 -8.30
CA LEU A 137 11.87 28.72 -9.15
C LEU A 137 12.56 30.05 -8.86
N ARG A 138 11.81 31.15 -8.74
CA ARG A 138 12.34 32.47 -8.38
C ARG A 138 13.10 32.49 -7.05
N LEU A 139 12.70 31.66 -6.08
CA LEU A 139 13.43 31.53 -4.80
C LEU A 139 14.77 30.81 -4.97
N ALA A 140 14.85 29.84 -5.89
CA ALA A 140 16.07 29.12 -6.19
C ALA A 140 17.03 29.93 -7.09
N ASP A 141 16.50 30.76 -7.99
CA ASP A 141 17.29 31.56 -8.92
C ASP A 141 17.95 32.79 -8.24
N ASP A 142 17.44 33.23 -7.08
CA ASP A 142 18.04 34.35 -6.35
C ASP A 142 19.41 33.94 -5.76
N PRO A 143 20.52 34.54 -6.22
CA PRO A 143 21.85 34.17 -5.76
C PRO A 143 22.08 34.41 -4.27
N ARG A 144 21.26 35.25 -3.62
CA ARG A 144 21.32 35.49 -2.17
C ARG A 144 20.97 34.25 -1.37
N ASN A 145 20.11 33.40 -1.93
CA ASN A 145 19.60 32.19 -1.28
C ASN A 145 20.55 30.98 -1.47
N HIS A 146 21.57 31.09 -2.32
CA HIS A 146 22.56 30.04 -2.49
C HIS A 146 23.37 29.79 -1.22
N ILE A 147 23.75 28.53 -1.04
CA ILE A 147 24.64 28.11 0.04
C ILE A 147 26.08 28.47 -0.35
N GLU A 148 26.88 28.90 0.62
CA GLU A 148 28.32 29.12 0.39
C GLU A 148 29.00 27.81 -0.04
N ASN A 149 29.74 27.84 -1.16
CA ASN A 149 30.35 26.68 -1.80
C ASN A 149 29.36 25.52 -1.95
N GLN A 150 28.14 25.83 -2.43
CA GLN A 150 27.03 24.89 -2.55
C GLN A 150 27.45 23.57 -3.20
N ASP A 151 28.12 23.63 -4.35
CA ASP A 151 28.49 22.45 -5.13
C ASP A 151 29.46 21.56 -4.37
N GLU A 152 30.50 22.14 -3.74
CA GLU A 152 31.47 21.39 -2.93
C GLU A 152 30.81 20.73 -1.71
N ARG A 153 29.91 21.45 -1.02
CA ARG A 153 29.20 20.90 0.14
C ARG A 153 28.26 19.76 -0.25
N VAL A 154 27.59 19.87 -1.38
CA VAL A 154 26.74 18.80 -1.92
C VAL A 154 27.58 17.59 -2.32
N LEU A 155 28.71 17.79 -3.01
CA LEU A 155 29.64 16.70 -3.35
C LEU A 155 30.17 16.01 -2.09
N ASN A 156 30.52 16.76 -1.05
CA ASN A 156 30.97 16.20 0.23
C ASN A 156 29.87 15.38 0.92
N ALA A 157 28.61 15.83 0.88
CA ALA A 157 27.47 15.08 1.42
C ALA A 157 27.24 13.76 0.66
N ILE A 158 27.36 13.78 -0.68
CA ILE A 158 27.26 12.58 -1.52
C ILE A 158 28.40 11.61 -1.20
N SER A 159 29.64 12.09 -1.14
CA SER A 159 30.83 11.28 -0.82
C SER A 159 30.76 10.69 0.59
N HIS A 160 30.33 11.48 1.57
CA HIS A 160 30.12 11.00 2.93
C HIS A 160 29.10 9.85 2.94
N ALA A 161 27.90 10.05 2.37
CA ALA A 161 26.86 9.03 2.40
C ALA A 161 27.25 7.74 1.66
N ARG A 162 27.96 7.85 0.53
CA ARG A 162 28.27 6.71 -0.34
C ARG A 162 29.63 6.04 -0.10
N LEU A 163 30.52 6.65 0.68
CA LEU A 163 31.86 6.12 0.90
C LEU A 163 32.28 6.22 2.36
N TRP A 164 32.30 7.41 2.95
CA TRP A 164 32.95 7.62 4.26
C TRP A 164 32.08 7.27 5.48
N HIS A 165 30.77 7.13 5.31
CA HIS A 165 29.84 6.87 6.42
C HIS A 165 29.95 5.43 6.96
N SER A 166 30.28 4.47 6.11
CA SER A 166 30.41 3.06 6.49
C SER A 166 31.86 2.59 6.46
N THR A 167 32.17 1.56 7.25
CA THR A 167 33.44 0.83 7.14
C THR A 167 33.46 -0.14 5.95
N GLU A 168 32.29 -0.44 5.36
CA GLU A 168 32.17 -1.22 4.13
C GLU A 168 32.62 -0.39 2.91
N ASP A 169 33.30 -1.03 1.95
CA ASP A 169 33.78 -0.38 0.72
C ASP A 169 32.65 0.21 -0.13
N ILE A 170 31.50 -0.47 -0.18
CA ILE A 170 30.32 -0.05 -0.96
C ILE A 170 29.07 -0.16 -0.08
N PRO A 171 28.63 0.94 0.56
CA PRO A 171 27.43 0.93 1.38
C PRO A 171 26.19 0.59 0.55
N LYS A 172 25.31 -0.18 1.18
CA LYS A 172 24.00 -0.55 0.64
C LYS A 172 23.08 0.68 0.54
N ARG A 173 22.10 0.61 -0.37
CA ARG A 173 21.10 1.68 -0.57
C ARG A 173 20.28 1.94 0.69
N GLU A 174 19.97 0.87 1.43
CA GLU A 174 19.26 0.98 2.69
C GLU A 174 20.00 1.86 3.70
N THR A 175 21.33 1.87 3.63
CA THR A 175 22.21 2.65 4.50
C THR A 175 22.38 4.09 4.00
N TYR A 176 22.82 4.29 2.74
CA TYR A 176 23.17 5.65 2.29
C TYR A 176 21.95 6.52 1.93
N CYS A 177 20.81 5.93 1.55
CA CYS A 177 19.63 6.69 1.09
C CYS A 177 19.00 7.58 2.19
N PRO A 178 18.83 7.15 3.45
CA PRO A 178 18.43 8.06 4.51
C PRO A 178 19.52 9.09 4.81
N VAL A 179 20.79 8.66 4.91
CA VAL A 179 21.92 9.52 5.27
C VAL A 179 22.10 10.69 4.30
N ILE A 180 21.99 10.45 2.99
CA ILE A 180 22.09 11.52 1.99
C ILE A 180 20.96 12.53 2.12
N VAL A 181 19.72 12.07 2.36
CA VAL A 181 18.56 12.98 2.49
C VAL A 181 18.68 13.79 3.78
N ASP A 182 19.05 13.18 4.90
CA ASP A 182 19.26 13.90 6.16
C ASP A 182 20.41 14.91 6.05
N SER A 183 21.50 14.56 5.36
CA SER A 183 22.63 15.47 5.09
C SER A 183 22.19 16.67 4.25
N LEU A 184 21.39 16.45 3.20
CA LEU A 184 20.86 17.52 2.36
C LEU A 184 19.86 18.42 3.11
N ILE A 185 18.98 17.84 3.93
CA ILE A 185 18.07 18.61 4.79
C ILE A 185 18.88 19.47 5.77
N GLN A 186 19.95 18.93 6.36
CA GLN A 186 20.80 19.67 7.28
C GLN A 186 21.57 20.80 6.57
N LEU A 187 22.04 20.58 5.34
CA LEU A 187 22.66 21.62 4.51
C LEU A 187 21.66 22.74 4.21
N CYS A 188 20.43 22.43 3.79
CA CYS A 188 19.38 23.42 3.58
C CYS A 188 19.01 24.16 4.89
N LYS A 189 19.07 23.46 6.03
CA LYS A 189 18.82 24.04 7.36
C LYS A 189 19.94 24.97 7.82
N SER A 190 21.18 24.83 7.32
CA SER A 190 22.29 25.72 7.68
C SER A 190 22.05 27.20 7.33
N GLN A 191 21.12 27.48 6.40
CA GLN A 191 20.74 28.83 5.99
C GLN A 191 19.79 29.55 6.99
N ILE A 192 19.57 29.02 8.20
CA ILE A 192 18.78 29.67 9.26
C ILE A 192 19.29 31.10 9.55
N LEU A 193 20.61 31.33 9.45
CA LEU A 193 21.17 32.67 9.69
C LEU A 193 20.69 33.70 8.66
N LYS A 194 20.51 33.31 7.39
CA LYS A 194 19.96 34.17 6.34
C LYS A 194 18.44 34.28 6.44
N HIS A 195 17.78 33.20 6.84
CA HIS A 195 16.32 33.12 6.93
C HIS A 195 15.88 32.61 8.31
N PRO A 196 15.70 33.51 9.30
CA PRO A 196 15.31 33.13 10.66
C PRO A 196 13.96 32.41 10.75
N SER A 197 13.07 32.59 9.76
CA SER A 197 11.79 31.88 9.67
C SER A 197 11.95 30.35 9.61
N LEU A 198 13.10 29.85 9.13
CA LEU A 198 13.42 28.42 9.06
C LEU A 198 13.60 27.76 10.45
N ALA A 199 13.66 28.54 11.53
CA ALA A 199 13.66 28.02 12.90
C ALA A 199 12.27 27.56 13.39
N ARG A 200 11.20 27.97 12.70
CA ARG A 200 9.79 27.67 13.08
C ARG A 200 9.26 26.35 12.49
N ARG A 201 10.14 25.39 12.22
CA ARG A 201 9.82 24.09 11.59
C ARG A 201 10.63 22.95 12.19
N ILE A 202 10.06 21.75 12.19
CA ILE A 202 10.67 20.52 12.72
C ILE A 202 10.45 19.36 11.75
N CYS A 203 11.45 18.48 11.63
CA CYS A 203 11.31 17.23 10.88
C CYS A 203 10.91 16.12 11.86
N ALA A 204 9.67 15.65 11.76
CA ALA A 204 9.15 14.54 12.53
C ALA A 204 9.37 13.22 11.77
N GLN A 205 9.75 12.17 12.50
CA GLN A 205 9.91 10.82 11.97
C GLN A 205 8.78 9.93 12.46
N ASN A 206 8.50 8.84 11.74
CA ASN A 206 7.50 7.82 12.11
C ASN A 206 6.09 8.36 12.32
N ASN A 207 5.73 9.45 11.64
CA ASN A 207 4.38 9.99 11.72
C ASN A 207 3.43 9.18 10.84
N THR A 208 2.28 8.79 11.38
CA THR A 208 1.20 8.11 10.66
C THR A 208 0.12 9.11 10.29
N LEU A 209 -0.50 8.93 9.13
CA LEU A 209 -1.65 9.72 8.74
C LEU A 209 -2.79 8.81 8.28
N SER A 210 -4.01 9.25 8.53
CA SER A 210 -5.23 8.65 7.99
C SER A 210 -6.11 9.73 7.39
N ALA A 211 -6.64 9.48 6.19
CA ALA A 211 -7.63 10.35 5.58
C ALA A 211 -8.58 9.51 4.73
N THR A 212 -9.88 9.72 4.87
CA THR A 212 -10.91 8.89 4.22
C THR A 212 -11.80 9.74 3.31
N TRP A 213 -12.05 9.38 2.05
CA TRP A 213 -12.97 10.14 1.20
C TRP A 213 -13.72 9.25 0.22
N ASN A 214 -14.79 9.79 -0.35
CA ASN A 214 -15.59 9.11 -1.36
C ASN A 214 -15.25 9.62 -2.75
N ARG A 215 -15.14 8.70 -3.72
CA ARG A 215 -15.05 9.01 -5.15
C ARG A 215 -16.02 8.12 -5.92
N GLU A 216 -17.05 8.73 -6.53
CA GLU A 216 -18.03 8.00 -7.36
C GLU A 216 -18.62 6.77 -6.65
N SER A 217 -19.04 6.91 -5.38
CA SER A 217 -19.54 5.87 -4.46
C SER A 217 -18.51 4.85 -3.92
N ILE A 218 -17.23 5.00 -4.28
CA ILE A 218 -16.14 4.18 -3.75
C ILE A 218 -15.55 4.86 -2.50
N LEU A 219 -15.50 4.12 -1.39
CA LEU A 219 -14.85 4.57 -0.16
C LEU A 219 -13.34 4.30 -0.24
N LEU A 220 -12.57 5.38 -0.16
CA LEU A 220 -11.11 5.37 -0.24
C LEU A 220 -10.52 5.81 1.09
N GLN A 221 -9.44 5.18 1.51
CA GLN A 221 -8.69 5.61 2.69
C GLN A 221 -7.20 5.61 2.37
N VAL A 222 -6.49 6.69 2.67
CA VAL A 222 -5.03 6.69 2.74
C VAL A 222 -4.64 6.44 4.17
N HIS A 223 -3.82 5.43 4.41
CA HIS A 223 -3.30 5.13 5.73
C HIS A 223 -1.83 4.71 5.66
N GLY A 224 -0.98 5.37 6.43
CA GLY A 224 0.39 4.90 6.60
C GLY A 224 1.35 5.95 7.13
N SER A 225 2.60 5.53 7.31
CA SER A 225 3.65 6.45 7.68
C SER A 225 4.24 7.15 6.45
N SER A 226 4.30 8.47 6.54
CA SER A 226 5.17 9.28 5.67
C SER A 226 6.52 9.34 6.36
N GLY A 227 7.56 8.70 5.81
CA GLY A 227 8.89 8.51 6.42
C GLY A 227 9.33 9.66 7.32
N ALA A 228 9.91 10.71 6.72
CA ALA A 228 10.19 11.95 7.41
C ALA A 228 9.22 13.04 6.93
N ARG A 229 8.63 13.78 7.85
CA ARG A 229 7.67 14.86 7.57
C ARG A 229 8.16 16.16 8.20
N LEU A 230 8.41 17.17 7.37
CA LEU A 230 8.69 18.52 7.81
C LEU A 230 7.38 19.23 8.13
N ASN A 231 7.20 19.64 9.38
CA ASN A 231 6.08 20.45 9.83
C ASN A 231 6.53 21.86 10.17
N ALA A 232 5.64 22.82 10.00
CA ALA A 232 5.83 24.21 10.33
C ALA A 232 4.72 24.70 11.28
N LYS A 233 4.97 25.84 11.93
CA LYS A 233 3.93 26.56 12.68
C LYS A 233 2.90 27.18 11.74
N ASP A 234 3.37 27.77 10.65
CA ASP A 234 2.56 28.53 9.71
C ASP A 234 2.30 27.67 8.45
N PRO A 235 1.09 27.72 7.87
CA PRO A 235 0.76 26.99 6.66
C PRO A 235 1.47 27.59 5.43
N LEU A 236 1.64 26.79 4.39
CA LEU A 236 2.17 27.26 3.11
C LEU A 236 1.18 28.22 2.43
N PRO A 237 1.69 29.28 1.75
CA PRO A 237 0.83 30.18 1.00
C PRO A 237 0.24 29.49 -0.25
N PRO A 238 -0.94 29.91 -0.72
CA PRO A 238 -1.54 29.37 -1.93
C PRO A 238 -0.66 29.65 -3.15
N VAL A 239 -0.47 28.61 -3.96
CA VAL A 239 0.34 28.67 -5.18
C VAL A 239 -0.47 29.31 -6.32
N ALA A 240 -1.61 28.70 -6.64
CA ALA A 240 -2.53 29.10 -7.70
C ALA A 240 -3.48 30.22 -7.26
N SER A 241 -3.92 31.04 -8.22
CA SER A 241 -4.97 32.04 -8.00
C SER A 241 -6.36 31.40 -8.02
N GLN A 242 -7.37 32.12 -7.53
CA GLN A 242 -8.75 31.62 -7.53
C GLN A 242 -9.28 31.41 -8.96
N GLU A 243 -8.86 32.25 -9.91
CA GLU A 243 -9.21 32.15 -11.33
C GLU A 243 -8.65 30.87 -11.97
N GLU A 244 -7.39 30.51 -11.67
CA GLU A 244 -6.79 29.26 -12.15
C GLU A 244 -7.55 28.04 -11.62
N VAL A 245 -7.95 28.07 -10.35
CA VAL A 245 -8.75 27.01 -9.73
C VAL A 245 -10.11 26.90 -10.41
N GLU A 246 -10.77 28.02 -10.71
CA GLU A 246 -12.06 28.00 -11.42
C GLU A 246 -11.93 27.50 -12.86
N ALA A 247 -10.84 27.82 -13.55
CA ALA A 247 -10.56 27.32 -14.89
C ALA A 247 -10.47 25.78 -14.95
N THR A 248 -10.05 25.12 -13.86
CA THR A 248 -9.98 23.66 -13.78
C THR A 248 -11.34 22.96 -13.87
N LYS A 249 -12.47 23.66 -13.71
CA LYS A 249 -13.82 23.08 -13.88
C LYS A 249 -14.03 22.47 -15.27
N ASN A 250 -13.36 23.02 -16.28
CA ASN A 250 -13.43 22.52 -17.66
C ASN A 250 -12.52 21.31 -17.90
N HIS A 251 -11.61 21.01 -16.98
CA HIS A 251 -10.68 19.90 -17.12
C HIS A 251 -11.39 18.57 -16.82
N VAL A 252 -11.30 17.64 -17.77
CA VAL A 252 -11.80 16.27 -17.61
C VAL A 252 -10.62 15.35 -17.31
N LEU A 253 -10.75 14.56 -16.25
CA LEU A 253 -9.73 13.58 -15.87
C LEU A 253 -9.66 12.44 -16.88
N GLU A 254 -8.45 12.04 -17.24
CA GLU A 254 -8.23 10.92 -18.15
C GLU A 254 -8.76 9.62 -17.53
N THR A 255 -9.49 8.84 -18.34
CA THR A 255 -9.93 7.50 -17.98
C THR A 255 -8.98 6.45 -18.54
N PHE A 256 -8.78 5.36 -17.81
CA PHE A 256 -7.87 4.26 -18.19
C PHE A 256 -8.60 2.91 -18.28
N TYR A 257 -9.79 2.93 -18.90
CA TYR A 257 -10.57 1.71 -19.17
C TYR A 257 -9.73 0.72 -20.01
N PRO A 258 -9.70 -0.59 -19.68
CA PRO A 258 -10.60 -1.35 -18.80
C PRO A 258 -10.13 -1.50 -17.34
N ILE A 259 -9.06 -0.82 -16.95
CA ILE A 259 -8.48 -0.98 -15.61
C ILE A 259 -9.32 -0.23 -14.58
N SER A 260 -9.70 -0.92 -13.49
CA SER A 260 -10.39 -0.29 -12.37
C SER A 260 -9.48 0.70 -11.62
N PRO A 261 -9.95 1.89 -11.24
CA PRO A 261 -9.21 2.82 -10.39
C PRO A 261 -8.81 2.27 -9.02
N THR A 262 -9.46 1.21 -8.54
CA THR A 262 -9.15 0.55 -7.27
C THR A 262 -8.05 -0.51 -7.38
N MET A 263 -7.55 -0.79 -8.60
CA MET A 263 -6.53 -1.82 -8.82
C MET A 263 -5.22 -1.49 -8.09
N GLY A 264 -4.72 -2.42 -7.28
CA GLY A 264 -3.50 -2.23 -6.50
C GLY A 264 -3.71 -1.56 -5.12
N LEU A 265 -4.95 -1.26 -4.75
CA LEU A 265 -5.35 -0.89 -3.40
C LEU A 265 -5.69 -2.15 -2.56
N GLN A 266 -5.62 -2.03 -1.25
CA GLN A 266 -6.03 -3.11 -0.34
C GLN A 266 -7.53 -3.00 -0.06
N GLU A 267 -8.31 -4.00 -0.48
CA GLU A 267 -9.74 -4.09 -0.15
C GLU A 267 -9.94 -4.62 1.28
N CYS A 268 -10.64 -3.86 2.12
CA CYS A 268 -10.88 -4.15 3.53
C CYS A 268 -12.36 -3.94 3.90
N ASN A 269 -12.96 -4.93 4.58
CA ASN A 269 -14.30 -4.82 5.16
C ASN A 269 -14.28 -4.54 6.67
N VAL A 270 -13.11 -4.61 7.29
CA VAL A 270 -12.91 -4.25 8.70
C VAL A 270 -12.06 -3.00 8.72
N TYR A 271 -12.69 -1.85 8.95
CA TYR A 271 -12.01 -0.55 8.94
C TYR A 271 -12.75 0.47 9.80
N ASP A 272 -11.98 1.44 10.26
CA ASP A 272 -12.49 2.61 10.95
C ASP A 272 -12.42 3.84 10.04
N VAL A 273 -13.52 4.61 10.00
CA VAL A 273 -13.59 5.85 9.21
C VAL A 273 -13.16 6.97 10.14
N ASN A 274 -11.88 7.29 10.08
CA ASN A 274 -11.29 8.33 10.90
C ASN A 274 -10.28 9.11 10.06
N ASP A 275 -10.09 10.37 10.43
CA ASP A 275 -9.05 11.24 9.89
C ASP A 275 -8.08 11.58 11.00
N ASP A 276 -6.81 11.30 10.74
CA ASP A 276 -5.74 11.52 11.69
C ASP A 276 -4.59 12.25 10.99
N THR A 277 -4.23 13.40 11.55
CA THR A 277 -3.08 14.18 11.08
C THR A 277 -1.75 13.62 11.57
N GLY A 278 -1.79 12.69 12.52
CA GLY A 278 -0.66 12.03 13.16
C GLY A 278 -0.15 12.72 14.43
N PHE A 279 -0.76 13.84 14.79
CA PHE A 279 -0.46 14.57 16.02
C PHE A 279 -1.73 14.85 16.79
N GLN A 280 -1.60 14.88 18.12
CA GLN A 280 -2.68 15.32 18.99
C GLN A 280 -2.93 16.82 18.85
N GLU A 281 -4.13 17.24 19.22
CA GLU A 281 -4.50 18.64 19.30
C GLU A 281 -3.54 19.40 20.23
N GLY A 282 -3.18 20.64 19.85
CA GLY A 282 -2.22 21.46 20.58
C GLY A 282 -0.75 21.20 20.23
N TYR A 283 -0.43 20.30 19.29
CA TYR A 283 0.95 20.12 18.83
C TYR A 283 1.51 21.42 18.23
N PRO A 284 2.73 21.87 18.64
CA PRO A 284 3.24 23.20 18.25
C PRO A 284 3.51 23.41 16.74
N TYR A 285 3.61 22.34 15.96
CA TYR A 285 3.90 22.38 14.52
C TYR A 285 2.85 21.55 13.75
N PRO A 286 1.59 21.99 13.67
CA PRO A 286 0.51 21.18 13.12
C PRO A 286 0.58 21.07 11.59
N CYS A 287 1.07 22.12 10.91
CA CYS A 287 0.97 22.24 9.46
C CYS A 287 2.07 21.42 8.73
N PRO A 288 1.71 20.43 7.89
CA PRO A 288 2.68 19.77 7.02
C PRO A 288 3.24 20.75 5.98
N HIS A 289 4.56 20.78 5.85
CA HIS A 289 5.26 21.56 4.82
C HIS A 289 5.81 20.66 3.70
N THR A 290 6.49 19.57 4.04
CA THR A 290 7.09 18.66 3.05
C THR A 290 7.13 17.23 3.57
N LEU A 291 6.76 16.28 2.72
CA LEU A 291 6.88 14.84 2.98
C LEU A 291 8.10 14.30 2.23
N TYR A 292 9.04 13.69 2.96
CA TYR A 292 10.20 13.03 2.38
C TYR A 292 9.95 11.53 2.29
N PHE A 293 9.89 11.03 1.06
CA PHE A 293 9.78 9.60 0.76
C PHE A 293 11.13 9.04 0.34
N LEU A 294 11.52 7.94 0.98
CA LEU A 294 12.77 7.25 0.69
C LEU A 294 12.46 5.88 0.09
N GLU A 295 13.07 5.60 -1.06
CA GLU A 295 13.10 4.25 -1.63
C GLU A 295 14.45 3.61 -1.31
N SER A 296 14.53 3.05 -0.11
CA SER A 296 15.78 2.56 0.45
C SER A 296 16.08 1.10 0.05
N ALA A 297 15.10 0.33 -0.43
CA ALA A 297 15.25 -1.11 -0.61
C ALA A 297 16.41 -1.48 -1.55
N ASN A 298 17.24 -2.44 -1.11
CA ASN A 298 18.41 -2.89 -1.88
C ASN A 298 18.03 -3.64 -3.16
N LEU A 299 16.98 -4.46 -3.09
CA LEU A 299 16.55 -5.33 -4.19
C LEU A 299 15.65 -4.57 -5.18
N ARG A 300 15.99 -4.60 -6.48
CA ARG A 300 15.22 -3.92 -7.54
C ARG A 300 13.73 -4.28 -7.56
N PRO A 301 13.29 -5.54 -7.40
CA PRO A 301 11.86 -5.85 -7.39
C PRO A 301 11.10 -5.26 -6.20
N ARG A 302 11.79 -4.95 -5.09
CA ARG A 302 11.21 -4.32 -3.89
C ARG A 302 11.11 -2.80 -4.02
N ARG A 303 11.82 -2.20 -4.98
CA ARG A 303 11.73 -0.77 -5.25
C ARG A 303 10.47 -0.40 -6.03
N PHE A 304 9.92 0.75 -5.73
CA PHE A 304 8.89 1.37 -6.55
C PHE A 304 9.47 1.81 -7.90
N GLN A 305 8.69 1.65 -8.97
CA GLN A 305 9.01 2.31 -10.23
C GLN A 305 8.85 3.83 -10.07
N PRO A 306 9.55 4.66 -10.86
CA PRO A 306 9.49 6.11 -10.72
C PRO A 306 8.06 6.66 -10.76
N ASP A 307 7.22 6.14 -11.66
CA ASP A 307 5.84 6.60 -11.78
C ASP A 307 4.96 6.18 -10.60
N GLN A 308 5.15 4.95 -10.09
CA GLN A 308 4.46 4.47 -8.90
C GLN A 308 4.87 5.25 -7.65
N LEU A 309 6.14 5.64 -7.55
CA LEU A 309 6.64 6.46 -6.45
C LEU A 309 6.01 7.86 -6.49
N ARG A 310 5.93 8.50 -7.67
CA ARG A 310 5.25 9.79 -7.83
C ARG A 310 3.77 9.70 -7.45
N ALA A 311 3.09 8.64 -7.89
CA ALA A 311 1.69 8.42 -7.56
C ALA A 311 1.48 8.26 -6.04
N LYS A 312 2.38 7.53 -5.36
CA LYS A 312 2.42 7.44 -3.90
C LYS A 312 2.61 8.82 -3.26
N MET A 313 3.55 9.62 -3.76
CA MET A 313 3.78 10.98 -3.25
C MET A 313 2.52 11.84 -3.35
N ILE A 314 1.80 11.79 -4.49
CA ILE A 314 0.55 12.53 -4.71
C ILE A 314 -0.52 12.11 -3.69
N LEU A 315 -0.76 10.80 -3.54
CA LEU A 315 -1.80 10.30 -2.62
C LEU A 315 -1.53 10.64 -1.15
N PHE A 316 -0.28 10.52 -0.69
CA PHE A 316 0.06 10.89 0.68
C PHE A 316 0.03 12.42 0.90
N ALA A 317 0.41 13.21 -0.11
CA ALA A 317 0.30 14.67 -0.03
C ALA A 317 -1.17 15.12 0.02
N PHE A 318 -2.01 14.54 -0.83
CA PHE A 318 -3.45 14.75 -0.83
C PHE A 318 -4.08 14.35 0.51
N GLY A 319 -3.79 13.14 1.01
CA GLY A 319 -4.31 12.69 2.30
C GLY A 319 -3.88 13.56 3.47
N SER A 320 -2.63 14.05 3.47
CA SER A 320 -2.15 15.00 4.48
C SER A 320 -2.89 16.34 4.44
N ALA A 321 -3.12 16.87 3.23
CA ALA A 321 -3.87 18.11 3.04
C ALA A 321 -5.34 17.96 3.43
N LEU A 322 -5.97 16.82 3.08
CA LEU A 322 -7.36 16.51 3.43
C LEU A 322 -7.54 16.37 4.95
N ALA A 323 -6.67 15.63 5.63
CA ALA A 323 -6.72 15.48 7.08
C ALA A 323 -6.58 16.84 7.79
N GLN A 324 -5.72 17.73 7.28
CA GLN A 324 -5.58 19.09 7.80
C GLN A 324 -6.80 19.95 7.51
N ALA A 325 -7.38 19.86 6.31
CA ALA A 325 -8.59 20.58 5.96
C ALA A 325 -9.75 20.19 6.89
N ARG A 326 -9.91 18.90 7.19
CA ARG A 326 -10.94 18.42 8.11
C ARG A 326 -10.73 18.84 9.55
N LEU A 327 -9.47 18.88 9.99
CA LEU A 327 -9.13 19.41 11.32
C LEU A 327 -9.50 20.90 11.46
N LEU A 328 -9.30 21.70 10.39
CA LEU A 328 -9.52 23.15 10.43
C LEU A 328 -10.96 23.58 10.12
N TYR A 329 -11.63 22.90 9.18
CA TYR A 329 -12.93 23.31 8.64
C TYR A 329 -14.07 22.34 8.99
N GLY A 330 -13.78 21.24 9.70
CA GLY A 330 -14.74 20.20 10.03
C GLY A 330 -14.93 19.16 8.91
N SER A 331 -15.83 18.20 9.16
CA SER A 331 -16.09 17.05 8.29
C SER A 331 -17.08 17.31 7.16
N ASP A 332 -17.58 18.54 7.01
CA ASP A 332 -18.61 18.88 6.02
C ASP A 332 -17.96 19.12 4.65
N SER A 333 -17.73 18.04 3.89
CA SER A 333 -17.34 18.08 2.46
C SER A 333 -17.70 16.79 1.74
#